data_AF-A0A2V9J5D7-F1
#
_entry.id   AF-A0A2V9J5D7-F1
#
_cell.length_a   1.000
_cell.length_b   1.000
_cell.length_c   1.000
_cell.angle_alpha   90.00
_cell.angle_beta   90.00
_cell.angle_gamma   90.00
#
_symmetry.space_group_name_H-M   'P 1'
#
loop_
_entity.id
_entity.type
_entity.pdbx_description
1 polymer ?
#
loop_
_entity_poly.entity_id
_entity_poly.type
_entity_poly.pdbx_seq_one_letter_code
_entity_poly.pdbx_strand_id
1 'polypeptide(L)' 'AKECTVKCVAAGGKYVLYDAGTKTSYQLDDQSKPKDFAGQKVKVTGTLDSTTNTIHVQNIESA' A
#
# COMPACT_ATOMS: atom_id res chain seq x y z
N ALA A 1 -12.11 8.28 -2.97
CA ALA A 1 -10.97 7.36 -3.13
C ALA A 1 -10.92 6.34 -1.99
N LYS A 2 -10.82 6.77 -0.71
CA LYS A 2 -10.75 5.88 0.48
C LYS A 2 -11.80 4.77 0.51
N GLU A 3 -13.08 5.09 0.35
CA GLU A 3 -14.16 4.09 0.42
C GLU A 3 -14.08 3.03 -0.70
N CYS A 4 -13.71 3.44 -1.92
CA CYS A 4 -13.53 2.51 -3.05
C CYS A 4 -12.40 1.52 -2.77
N THR A 5 -11.29 2.00 -2.22
CA THR A 5 -10.14 1.14 -1.88
C THR A 5 -10.49 0.18 -0.75
N VAL A 6 -11.18 0.65 0.30
CA VAL A 6 -11.62 -0.20 1.42
C VAL A 6 -12.59 -1.30 0.93
N LYS A 7 -13.54 -0.94 0.05
CA LYS A 7 -14.45 -1.92 -0.57
C LYS A 7 -13.71 -2.92 -1.46
N CYS A 8 -12.70 -2.48 -2.22
CA CYS A 8 -11.84 -3.38 -3.00
C CYS A 8 -11.12 -4.39 -2.10
N VAL A 9 -10.55 -3.94 -0.98
CA VAL A 9 -9.88 -4.84 -0.03
C VAL A 9 -10.86 -5.79 0.65
N ALA A 10 -12.06 -5.29 1.01
CA ALA A 10 -13.13 -6.13 1.55
C ALA A 10 -13.63 -7.18 0.55
N ALA A 11 -13.54 -6.91 -0.76
CA ALA A 11 -13.88 -7.85 -1.83
C ALA A 11 -12.76 -8.88 -2.14
N GLY A 12 -11.67 -8.88 -1.36
CA GLY A 12 -10.52 -9.77 -1.56
C GLY A 12 -9.30 -9.11 -2.21
N GLY A 13 -9.37 -7.80 -2.48
CA GLY A 13 -8.20 -7.02 -2.87
C GLY A 13 -7.19 -6.86 -1.74
N LYS A 14 -6.00 -6.39 -2.07
CA LYS A 14 -4.95 -6.06 -1.09
C LYS A 14 -4.50 -4.62 -1.29
N TYR A 15 -4.10 -3.97 -0.21
CA TYR A 15 -3.39 -2.70 -0.27
C TYR A 15 -2.04 -2.92 -0.95
N VAL A 16 -1.84 -2.15 -2.02
CA VAL A 16 -0.60 -2.10 -2.77
C VAL A 16 -0.16 -0.65 -2.86
N LEU A 17 1.14 -0.41 -2.75
CA LEU A 17 1.75 0.87 -3.08
C LEU A 17 2.03 0.89 -4.58
N TYR A 18 1.40 1.81 -5.28
CA TYR A 18 1.73 2.06 -6.68
C TYR A 18 2.78 3.15 -6.77
N ASP A 19 3.96 2.80 -7.28
CA ASP A 19 5.01 3.75 -7.63
C ASP A 19 4.80 4.20 -9.08
N ALA A 20 4.42 5.47 -9.26
CA ALA A 20 4.19 6.03 -10.58
C ALA A 20 5.48 6.31 -11.37
N GLY A 21 6.62 6.45 -10.69
CA GLY A 21 7.92 6.70 -11.32
C GLY A 21 8.48 5.44 -11.97
N THR A 22 8.39 4.30 -11.27
CA THR A 22 8.82 2.99 -11.79
C THR A 22 7.67 2.19 -12.40
N LYS A 23 6.43 2.71 -12.34
CA LYS A 23 5.19 2.05 -12.77
C LYS A 23 4.99 0.67 -12.14
N THR A 24 5.53 0.48 -10.93
CA THR A 24 5.53 -0.81 -10.24
C THR A 24 4.57 -0.77 -9.07
N SER A 25 3.79 -1.83 -8.90
CA SER A 25 2.94 -2.03 -7.73
C SER A 25 3.60 -2.98 -6.75
N TYR A 26 3.81 -2.53 -5.52
CA TYR A 26 4.33 -3.33 -4.43
C TYR A 26 3.21 -3.70 -3.47
N GLN A 27 3.11 -4.97 -3.09
CA GLN A 27 2.13 -5.37 -2.10
C GLN A 27 2.58 -4.90 -0.72
N LEU A 28 1.68 -4.38 0.11
CA LEU A 28 2.00 -4.09 1.50
C LEU A 28 1.73 -5.33 2.35
N ASP A 29 2.63 -5.73 3.22
CA ASP A 29 2.34 -6.83 4.15
C ASP A 29 1.29 -6.40 5.19
N ASP A 30 1.42 -5.17 5.68
CA ASP A 30 0.47 -4.54 6.59
C ASP A 30 -0.76 -4.06 5.81
N GLN A 31 -1.87 -4.76 6.00
CA GLN A 31 -3.16 -4.44 5.39
C GLN A 31 -4.05 -3.59 6.31
N SER A 32 -3.55 -3.19 7.48
CA SER A 32 -4.30 -2.45 8.49
C SER A 32 -3.94 -0.96 8.47
N LYS A 33 -2.65 -0.62 8.54
CA LYS A 33 -2.17 0.78 8.52
C LYS A 33 -2.55 1.55 7.24
N PRO A 34 -2.44 0.98 6.02
CA PRO A 34 -2.72 1.74 4.78
C PRO A 34 -4.21 2.07 4.62
N LYS A 35 -5.10 1.40 5.36
CA LYS A 35 -6.54 1.62 5.31
C LYS A 35 -6.90 3.07 5.59
N ASP A 36 -6.20 3.71 6.51
CA ASP A 36 -6.46 5.11 6.86
C ASP A 36 -6.01 6.10 5.79
N PHE A 37 -4.99 5.70 5.04
CA PHE A 37 -4.37 6.46 3.96
C PHE A 37 -4.86 6.02 2.57
N ALA A 38 -5.92 5.21 2.52
CA ALA A 38 -6.33 4.56 1.29
C ALA A 38 -6.75 5.59 0.22
N GLY A 39 -6.13 5.49 -0.95
CA GLY A 39 -6.37 6.41 -2.07
C GLY A 39 -5.74 7.81 -1.89
N GLN A 40 -4.84 7.98 -0.92
CA GLN A 40 -4.03 9.18 -0.77
C GLN A 40 -2.58 8.92 -1.19
N LYS A 41 -1.87 10.00 -1.52
CA LYS A 41 -0.43 9.94 -1.76
C LYS A 41 0.27 9.88 -0.40
N VAL A 42 0.98 8.79 -0.17
CA VAL A 42 1.70 8.55 1.09
C VAL A 42 3.12 8.13 0.82
N LYS A 43 3.97 8.38 1.79
CA LYS A 43 5.31 7.86 1.87
C LYS A 43 5.30 6.66 2.80
N VAL A 44 5.60 5.49 2.25
CA VAL A 44 5.76 4.26 3.02
C VAL A 44 7.24 4.03 3.24
N THR A 45 7.63 3.88 4.50
CA THR A 45 9.00 3.53 4.90
C THR A 45 9.00 2.12 5.44
N GLY A 46 9.90 1.28 4.93
CA GLY A 46 9.87 -0.15 5.21
C GLY A 46 10.98 -0.91 4.51
N THR A 47 10.88 -2.24 4.57
CA THR A 47 11.82 -3.15 3.89
C THR A 47 11.14 -3.77 2.68
N LEU A 48 11.71 -3.61 1.50
CA LEU A 48 11.22 -4.28 0.29
C LEU A 48 11.76 -5.71 0.23
N ASP A 49 10.84 -6.68 0.26
CA ASP A 49 11.10 -8.05 -0.13
C ASP A 49 11.01 -8.17 -1.65
N SER A 50 12.18 -8.21 -2.30
CA SER A 50 12.28 -8.34 -3.76
C SER A 50 11.87 -9.72 -4.28
N THR A 51 11.81 -10.74 -3.42
CA THR A 51 11.41 -12.11 -3.81
C THR A 51 9.91 -12.17 -4.05
N THR A 52 9.13 -11.48 -3.20
CA THR A 52 7.66 -11.46 -3.29
C THR A 52 7.08 -10.14 -3.77
N ASN A 53 7.93 -9.12 -4.02
CA ASN A 53 7.53 -7.73 -4.27
C ASN A 53 6.61 -7.17 -3.17
N THR A 54 6.89 -7.55 -1.93
CA THR A 54 6.13 -7.11 -0.75
C THR A 54 6.95 -6.10 0.05
N ILE A 55 6.37 -4.96 0.39
CA ILE A 55 6.97 -3.99 1.30
C ILE A 55 6.47 -4.29 2.70
N HIS A 56 7.42 -4.57 3.60
CA HIS A 56 7.20 -4.64 5.03
C HIS A 56 7.08 -3.24 5.60
N VAL A 57 5.86 -2.82 5.91
CA VAL A 57 5.55 -1.45 6.32
C VAL A 57 6.00 -1.20 7.76
N GLN A 58 7.02 -0.36 7.94
CA GLN A 58 7.38 0.15 9.27
C GLN A 58 6.58 1.41 9.59
N ASN A 59 6.61 2.40 8.69
CA ASN A 59 5.95 3.69 8.86
C ASN A 59 5.15 4.08 7.61
N ILE A 60 3.99 4.71 7.81
CA ILE A 60 3.21 5.37 6.75
C ILE A 60 2.96 6.81 7.19
N GLU A 61 3.31 7.74 6.33
CA GLU A 61 3.07 9.17 6.54
C GLU A 61 2.47 9.78 5.28
N SER A 62 1.60 10.77 5.45
CA SER A 62 1.08 11.56 4.33
C SER A 62 2.23 12.33 3.68
N ALA A 63 2.33 12.25 2.35
CA ALA A 63 3.34 12.97 1.58
C ALA A 63 3.06 14.47 1.53
#